data_AF-A0A0G1RF42-F1
#
_entry.id   AF-A0A0G1RF42-F1
#
_cell.length_a   1.000
_cell.length_b   1.000
_cell.length_c   1.000
_cell.angle_alpha   90.00
_cell.angle_beta   90.00
_cell.angle_gamma   90.00
#
_symmetry.space_group_name_H-M   'P 1'
#
loop_
_entity.id
_entity.type
_entity.pdbx_description
1 polymer ?
#
loop_
_entity_poly.entity_id
_entity_poly.type
_entity_poly.pdbx_seq_one_letter_code
_entity_poly.pdbx_strand_id
1 'polypeptide(L)'
;MDKDWAKVRKVKVGDEVMLCRYRKARGDGFMDEERLGLVGKTGRVAGIDPEGKDLSGCKIARIDIGDEKIVFWRIANLKARKSR
;
A
#
# COMPACT_ATOMS: atom_id res chain seq x y z
N MET A 1 17.12 6.47 -7.92
CA MET A 1 15.86 6.46 -7.12
C MET A 1 14.80 7.10 -8.01
N ASP A 2 13.81 6.33 -8.47
CA ASP A 2 12.82 6.79 -9.45
C ASP A 2 12.08 8.04 -8.96
N LYS A 3 12.22 9.13 -9.74
CA LYS A 3 11.67 10.46 -9.42
C LYS A 3 10.13 10.50 -9.52
N ASP A 4 9.53 9.43 -10.01
CA ASP A 4 8.11 9.32 -10.36
C ASP A 4 7.21 8.91 -9.19
N TRP A 5 7.78 8.50 -8.03
CA TRP A 5 7.01 8.00 -6.90
C TRP A 5 7.10 8.92 -5.68
N ALA A 6 5.94 9.34 -5.15
CA ALA A 6 5.87 10.21 -3.98
C ALA A 6 5.19 9.51 -2.80
N LYS A 7 5.66 9.78 -1.57
CA LYS A 7 4.97 9.33 -0.36
C LYS A 7 3.57 9.94 -0.32
N VAL A 8 2.57 9.13 -0.01
CA VAL A 8 1.18 9.58 0.09
C VAL A 8 0.59 9.36 1.48
N ARG A 9 -0.43 10.16 1.80
CA ARG A 9 -1.25 10.02 3.01
C ARG A 9 -2.72 9.72 2.70
N LYS A 10 -3.10 9.87 1.43
CA LYS A 10 -4.42 9.60 0.87
C LYS A 10 -4.21 9.05 -0.54
N VAL A 11 -5.09 8.15 -0.94
CA VAL A 11 -5.19 7.60 -2.29
C VAL A 11 -6.67 7.61 -2.70
N LYS A 12 -6.96 7.44 -3.98
CA LYS A 12 -8.31 7.18 -4.51
C LYS A 12 -8.31 5.90 -5.35
N VAL A 13 -9.49 5.33 -5.56
CA VAL A 13 -9.65 4.20 -6.50
C VAL A 13 -9.13 4.60 -7.88
N GLY A 14 -8.36 3.69 -8.49
CA GLY A 14 -7.70 3.89 -9.79
C GLY A 14 -6.26 4.42 -9.71
N ASP A 15 -5.83 4.99 -8.58
CA ASP A 15 -4.45 5.45 -8.40
C ASP A 15 -3.47 4.29 -8.56
N GLU A 16 -2.36 4.55 -9.28
CA GLU A 16 -1.23 3.64 -9.34
C GLU A 16 -0.31 3.87 -8.13
N VAL A 17 -0.02 2.79 -7.41
CA VAL A 17 0.75 2.83 -6.16
C VAL A 17 1.84 1.76 -6.15
N MET A 18 2.93 2.05 -5.45
CA MET A 18 4.00 1.10 -5.15
C MET A 18 3.91 0.67 -3.68
N LEU A 19 3.93 -0.65 -3.46
CA LEU A 19 3.93 -1.26 -2.14
C LEU A 19 5.28 -1.03 -1.47
N CYS A 20 5.31 -0.21 -0.43
CA CYS A 20 6.54 0.10 0.29
C CYS A 20 6.58 -0.60 1.65
N ARG A 21 7.79 -0.90 2.11
CA ARG A 21 8.04 -1.28 3.48
C ARG A 21 8.01 -0.04 4.39
N TYR A 22 7.64 -0.24 5.65
CA TYR A 22 7.92 0.70 6.75
C TYR A 22 8.83 0.04 7.79
N ARG A 23 9.49 0.86 8.61
CA ARG A 23 10.24 0.37 9.76
C ARG A 23 9.22 -0.18 10.77
N LYS A 24 9.22 -1.50 11.00
CA LYS A 24 8.37 -2.16 12.00
C LYS A 24 8.43 -1.39 13.31
N ALA A 25 7.27 -0.98 13.84
CA ALA A 25 7.17 -0.68 15.26
C ALA A 25 7.28 -2.00 16.04
N ARG A 26 7.80 -1.97 17.27
CA ARG A 26 7.85 -3.19 18.10
C ARG A 26 6.44 -3.78 18.22
N GLY A 27 6.31 -5.08 17.94
CA GLY A 27 5.04 -5.82 18.03
C GLY A 27 4.12 -5.72 16.81
N ASP A 28 4.53 -5.02 15.75
CA ASP A 28 3.68 -4.85 14.57
C ASP A 28 3.81 -6.03 13.59
N GLY A 29 2.77 -6.88 13.59
CA GLY A 29 2.67 -8.09 12.78
C GLY A 29 2.25 -7.84 11.33
N PHE A 30 1.98 -6.60 10.92
CA PHE A 30 1.48 -6.30 9.57
C PHE A 30 2.45 -6.72 8.46
N MET A 31 3.76 -6.71 8.71
CA MET A 31 4.79 -7.02 7.70
C MET A 31 5.37 -8.43 7.94
N ASP A 32 4.72 -9.44 7.36
CA ASP A 32 5.15 -10.86 7.32
C ASP A 32 6.01 -11.16 6.09
N GLU A 33 6.47 -12.42 5.97
CA GLU A 33 7.34 -12.86 4.86
C GLU A 33 6.66 -12.72 3.50
N GLU A 34 5.37 -13.05 3.39
CA GLU A 34 4.63 -12.90 2.14
C GLU A 34 4.62 -11.44 1.68
N ARG A 35 4.28 -10.51 2.58
CA ARG A 35 4.26 -9.08 2.25
C ARG A 35 5.64 -8.52 1.96
N LEU A 36 6.68 -8.99 2.64
CA LEU A 36 8.06 -8.60 2.32
C LEU A 36 8.41 -8.94 0.86
N GLY A 37 7.94 -10.07 0.34
CA GLY A 37 8.11 -10.46 -1.07
C GLY A 37 7.36 -9.59 -2.08
N LEU A 38 6.41 -8.75 -1.62
CA LEU A 38 5.64 -7.84 -2.46
C LEU A 38 6.18 -6.40 -2.46
N VAL A 39 7.13 -6.07 -1.58
CA VAL A 39 7.70 -4.73 -1.50
C VAL A 39 8.39 -4.36 -2.81
N GLY A 40 8.09 -3.18 -3.34
CA GLY A 40 8.57 -2.69 -4.63
C GLY A 40 7.66 -3.02 -5.81
N LYS A 41 6.70 -3.94 -5.65
CA LYS A 41 5.68 -4.17 -6.68
C LYS A 41 4.73 -2.96 -6.77
N THR A 42 4.18 -2.76 -7.96
CA THR A 42 3.16 -1.76 -8.23
C THR A 42 1.78 -2.42 -8.34
N GLY A 43 0.75 -1.62 -8.15
CA GLY A 43 -0.64 -2.04 -8.33
C GLY A 43 -1.56 -0.83 -8.43
N ARG A 44 -2.85 -1.09 -8.66
CA ARG A 44 -3.89 -0.07 -8.67
C ARG A 44 -4.77 -0.19 -7.44
N VAL A 45 -5.19 0.94 -6.88
CA VAL A 45 -6.16 0.96 -5.80
C VAL A 45 -7.51 0.50 -6.35
N ALA A 46 -7.97 -0.67 -5.91
CA ALA A 46 -9.25 -1.26 -6.29
C ALA A 46 -10.38 -0.86 -5.33
N GLY A 47 -10.04 -0.51 -4.09
CA GLY A 47 -11.01 -0.12 -3.08
C GLY A 47 -10.37 0.54 -1.88
N ILE A 48 -11.12 1.43 -1.24
CA ILE A 48 -10.75 2.07 0.02
C ILE A 48 -11.98 1.98 0.92
N ASP A 49 -11.84 1.31 2.04
CA ASP A 49 -12.85 1.36 3.07
C ASP A 49 -12.61 2.66 3.89
N PRO A 50 -13.58 3.60 3.94
CA PRO A 50 -13.45 4.86 4.67
C PRO A 50 -13.14 4.68 6.16
N GLU A 51 -13.69 3.62 6.75
CA GLU A 51 -13.52 3.21 8.16
C GLU A 51 -12.48 2.10 8.32
N GLY A 52 -12.12 1.43 7.22
CA GLY A 52 -11.20 0.31 7.16
C GLY A 52 -9.83 0.64 7.75
N LYS A 53 -9.62 0.16 8.96
CA LYS A 53 -8.37 0.22 9.69
C LYS A 53 -7.93 -1.18 10.06
N ASP A 54 -6.63 -1.40 10.15
CA ASP A 54 -6.12 -2.64 10.72
C ASP A 54 -6.18 -2.61 12.25
N LEU A 55 -5.70 -3.68 12.89
CA LEU A 55 -5.67 -3.80 14.35
C LEU A 55 -4.84 -2.71 15.05
N SER A 56 -3.98 -1.99 14.31
CA SER A 56 -3.21 -0.85 14.82
C SER A 56 -3.86 0.50 14.51
N GLY A 57 -5.10 0.51 14.00
CA GLY A 57 -5.83 1.72 13.66
C GLY A 57 -5.38 2.39 12.35
N CYS A 58 -4.54 1.73 11.55
CA CYS A 58 -4.00 2.31 10.31
C CYS A 58 -4.94 2.07 9.14
N LYS A 59 -5.23 3.12 8.34
CA LYS A 59 -6.04 2.99 7.13
C LYS A 59 -5.43 2.04 6.11
N ILE A 60 -6.25 1.16 5.56
CA ILE A 60 -5.85 0.14 4.58
C ILE A 60 -6.53 0.40 3.24
N ALA A 61 -5.85 0.08 2.15
CA ALA A 61 -6.41 0.06 0.80
C ALA A 61 -6.35 -1.35 0.24
N ARG A 62 -7.36 -1.69 -0.57
CA ARG A 62 -7.40 -2.90 -1.40
C ARG A 62 -6.66 -2.58 -2.69
N ILE A 63 -5.57 -3.28 -2.96
CA ILE A 63 -4.69 -3.06 -4.10
C ILE A 63 -4.76 -4.29 -5.01
N ASP A 64 -5.04 -4.04 -6.28
CA ASP A 64 -4.89 -5.02 -7.35
C ASP A 64 -3.46 -4.96 -7.88
N ILE A 65 -2.73 -6.07 -7.78
CA ILE A 65 -1.33 -6.18 -8.25
C ILE A 65 -1.21 -7.03 -9.51
N GLY A 66 -2.33 -7.33 -10.19
CA GLY A 66 -2.38 -8.20 -11.37
C GLY A 66 -2.54 -9.68 -11.02
N ASP A 67 -2.67 -10.51 -12.05
CA ASP A 67 -2.82 -11.98 -11.96
C ASP A 67 -3.93 -12.43 -10.99
N GLU A 68 -5.06 -11.71 -11.02
CA GLU A 68 -6.21 -11.90 -10.11
C GLU A 68 -5.85 -11.79 -8.61
N LYS A 69 -4.66 -11.27 -8.28
CA LYS A 69 -4.19 -11.13 -6.91
C LYS A 69 -4.53 -9.75 -6.35
N ILE A 70 -5.36 -9.78 -5.32
CA ILE A 70 -5.69 -8.62 -4.49
C ILE A 70 -4.94 -8.72 -3.16
N VAL A 71 -4.37 -7.60 -2.71
CA VAL A 71 -3.72 -7.48 -1.40
C VAL A 71 -4.23 -6.28 -0.63
N PHE A 72 -4.10 -6.33 0.69
CA PHE A 72 -4.42 -5.22 1.57
C PHE A 72 -3.14 -4.55 2.06
N TRP A 73 -3.02 -3.25 1.79
CA TRP A 73 -1.84 -2.48 2.17
C TRP A 73 -2.19 -1.21 2.95
N ARG A 74 -1.43 -0.91 4.00
CA ARG A 74 -1.59 0.37 4.73
C ARG A 74 -1.29 1.53 3.79
N ILE A 75 -2.16 2.54 3.75
CA ILE A 75 -1.98 3.72 2.89
C ILE A 75 -0.67 4.46 3.22
N ALA A 76 -0.30 4.50 4.50
CA ALA A 76 0.95 5.12 4.95
C ALA A 76 2.22 4.44 4.39
N ASN A 77 2.07 3.20 3.90
CA ASN A 77 3.12 2.37 3.34
C ASN A 77 3.05 2.31 1.81
N LEU A 78 2.35 3.26 1.19
CA LEU A 78 2.29 3.39 -0.27
C LEU A 78 3.06 4.62 -0.73
N LYS A 79 3.57 4.53 -1.96
CA LYS A 79 3.91 5.71 -2.76
C LYS A 79 2.96 5.74 -3.96
N ALA A 80 2.41 6.90 -4.28
CA ALA A 80 1.63 7.06 -5.51
C ALA A 80 2.52 7.58 -6.63
N ARG A 81 2.16 7.22 -7.86
CA ARG A 81 2.79 7.77 -9.05
C ARG A 81 2.43 9.25 -9.14
N LYS A 82 3.43 10.10 -9.36
CA LYS A 82 3.20 11.52 -9.60
C LYS A 82 2.42 11.66 -10.89
N SER A 83 1.28 12.34 -10.85
CA SER A 83 0.68 12.89 -12.06
C SER A 83 1.68 13.86 -12.69
N ARG A 84 1.98 13.65 -13.98
CA ARG A 84 2.77 14.60 -14.78
C ARG A 84 2.06 15.95 -14.85
#